data_AF-A0A1F8RMZ6-F1
#
_entry.id   AF-A0A1F8RMZ6-F1
#
_cell.length_a   1.000
_cell.length_b   1.000
_cell.length_c   1.000
_cell.angle_alpha   90.00
_cell.angle_beta   90.00
_cell.angle_gamma   90.00
#
_symmetry.space_group_name_H-M   'P 1'
#
loop_
_entity.id
_entity.type
_entity.pdbx_description
1 polymer ?
#
loop_
_entity_poly.entity_id
_entity_poly.type
_entity_poly.pdbx_seq_one_letter_code
_entity_poly.pdbx_strand_id
1 'polypeptide(L)'
;MKNTMAVGAIVLVVALAVGQGLAFLLNPAGYVVFLSTLRVVLSQIAFWGPIIALIAGGFILITMRLLGFNTLDEIRQESVEQNNPTPAIIFVGTLIASLLFLTLVIRP
;
A
#
# COMPACT_ATOMS: atom_id res chain seq x y z
N MET A 1 9.42 8.80 24.45
CA MET A 1 9.40 8.16 23.11
C MET A 1 9.40 6.62 23.18
N LYS A 2 10.32 5.97 23.91
CA LYS A 2 10.41 4.48 23.96
C LYS A 2 9.13 3.80 24.51
N ASN A 3 8.51 4.35 25.56
CA ASN A 3 7.25 3.82 26.11
C ASN A 3 6.06 4.03 25.18
N THR A 4 6.00 5.14 24.43
CA THR A 4 4.89 5.42 23.52
C THR A 4 4.86 4.44 22.34
N MET A 5 6.03 4.07 21.80
CA MET A 5 6.14 3.05 20.75
C MET A 5 5.74 1.67 21.28
N ALA A 6 6.16 1.30 22.49
CA ALA A 6 5.78 0.03 23.12
C ALA A 6 4.28 -0.05 23.38
N VAL A 7 3.69 1.01 23.94
CA VAL A 7 2.24 1.10 24.18
C VAL A 7 1.48 1.06 22.84
N GLY A 8 1.93 1.80 21.83
CA GLY A 8 1.33 1.77 20.49
C GLY A 8 1.36 0.39 19.85
N ALA A 9 2.48 -0.33 19.95
CA ALA A 9 2.60 -1.71 19.46
C ALA A 9 1.64 -2.66 20.20
N ILE A 10 1.51 -2.53 21.53
CA ILE A 10 0.57 -3.32 22.32
C ILE A 10 -0.87 -3.04 21.89
N VAL A 11 -1.25 -1.77 21.76
CA VAL A 11 -2.59 -1.38 21.31
C VAL A 11 -2.89 -1.96 19.92
N LEU A 12 -1.93 -1.90 18.99
CA LEU A 12 -2.09 -2.47 17.66
C LEU A 12 -2.31 -3.98 17.70
N VAL A 13 -1.48 -4.71 18.46
CA VAL A 13 -1.61 -6.18 18.59
C VAL A 13 -2.96 -6.55 19.21
N VAL A 14 -3.39 -5.84 20.25
CA VAL A 14 -4.69 -6.08 20.90
C VAL A 14 -5.84 -5.79 19.93
N ALA A 15 -5.80 -4.67 19.20
CA ALA A 15 -6.83 -4.32 18.23
C ALA A 15 -6.94 -5.37 17.11
N LEU A 16 -5.81 -5.85 16.59
CA LEU A 16 -5.78 -6.93 15.60
C LEU A 16 -6.35 -8.23 16.18
N ALA A 17 -5.94 -8.63 17.38
CA ALA A 17 -6.42 -9.85 18.02
C ALA A 17 -7.93 -9.80 18.31
N VAL A 18 -8.44 -8.68 18.81
CA VAL A 18 -9.87 -8.47 19.05
C VAL A 18 -10.65 -8.52 17.73
N GLY A 19 -10.15 -7.86 16.67
CA GLY A 19 -10.77 -7.90 15.35
C GLY A 19 -10.84 -9.33 14.77
N GLN A 20 -9.78 -10.12 14.92
CA GLN A 20 -9.75 -11.52 14.50
C GLN A 20 -10.74 -12.38 15.33
N GLY A 21 -10.80 -12.16 16.64
CA GLY A 21 -11.75 -12.83 17.52
C GLY A 21 -13.20 -12.52 17.17
N LEU A 22 -13.51 -11.24 16.91
CA LEU A 22 -14.85 -10.82 16.46
C LEU A 22 -15.21 -11.42 15.09
N ALA A 23 -14.27 -11.44 14.15
CA ALA A 23 -14.49 -12.06 12.84
C ALA A 23 -14.82 -13.56 12.95
N PHE A 24 -14.11 -14.28 13.82
CA PHE A 24 -14.40 -15.68 14.11
C PHE A 24 -15.77 -15.87 14.76
N LEU A 25 -16.13 -15.04 15.75
CA LEU A 25 -17.42 -15.14 16.45
C LEU A 25 -18.61 -14.81 15.55
N LEU A 26 -18.47 -13.85 14.63
CA LEU A 26 -19.54 -13.43 13.73
C LEU A 26 -19.73 -14.40 12.56
N ASN A 27 -18.66 -15.01 12.04
CA ASN A 27 -18.74 -15.97 10.94
C ASN A 27 -17.62 -17.03 11.01
N PRO A 28 -17.78 -18.07 11.85
CA PRO A 28 -16.76 -19.09 12.05
C PRO A 28 -16.44 -19.86 10.77
N ALA A 29 -17.46 -20.19 9.97
CA ALA A 29 -17.29 -20.93 8.72
C ALA A 29 -16.49 -20.13 7.69
N GLY A 30 -16.83 -18.84 7.51
CA GLY A 30 -16.07 -17.95 6.64
C GLY A 30 -14.63 -17.73 7.11
N TYR A 31 -14.41 -17.68 8.42
CA TYR A 31 -13.08 -17.54 9.01
C TYR A 31 -12.16 -18.73 8.69
N VAL A 32 -12.67 -19.96 8.82
CA VAL A 32 -11.91 -21.18 8.49
C VAL A 32 -11.57 -21.23 7.00
N VAL A 33 -12.52 -20.88 6.13
CA VAL A 33 -12.27 -20.78 4.69
C VAL A 33 -11.18 -19.74 4.40
N PHE A 34 -11.28 -18.55 4.99
CA PHE A 34 -10.26 -17.50 4.85
C PHE A 34 -8.87 -17.99 5.27
N LEU A 35 -8.74 -18.66 6.42
CA LEU A 35 -7.47 -19.22 6.87
C LEU A 35 -6.92 -20.27 5.90
N SER A 36 -7.78 -21.10 5.31
CA SER A 36 -7.37 -22.10 4.32
C SER A 36 -6.88 -21.46 3.01
N THR A 37 -7.46 -20.32 2.62
CA THR A 37 -7.06 -19.56 1.43
C THR A 37 -5.89 -18.61 1.70
N LEU A 38 -5.62 -18.28 2.96
CA LEU A 38 -4.61 -17.29 3.36
C LEU A 38 -3.23 -17.63 2.79
N ARG A 39 -2.84 -18.91 2.77
CA ARG A 39 -1.56 -19.34 2.18
C ARG A 39 -1.47 -18.97 0.69
N VAL A 40 -2.54 -19.18 -0.06
CA VAL A 40 -2.61 -18.86 -1.49
C VAL A 40 -2.50 -17.35 -1.68
N VAL A 41 -3.25 -16.56 -0.90
CA VAL A 41 -3.19 -15.09 -0.94
C VAL A 41 -1.79 -14.59 -0.61
N LEU A 42 -1.16 -15.11 0.45
CA LEU A 42 0.21 -14.74 0.81
C LEU A 42 1.22 -15.11 -0.28
N SER A 43 1.06 -16.26 -0.94
CA SER A 43 1.90 -16.62 -2.09
C SER A 43 1.69 -15.69 -3.28
N GLN A 44 0.45 -15.29 -3.57
CA GLN A 44 0.15 -14.31 -4.61
C GLN A 44 0.77 -12.94 -4.29
N ILE A 45 0.66 -12.47 -3.05
CA ILE A 45 1.28 -11.21 -2.61
C ILE A 45 2.81 -11.31 -2.69
N ALA A 46 3.41 -12.42 -2.25
CA ALA A 46 4.86 -12.59 -2.29
C ALA A 46 5.42 -12.62 -3.73
N PHE A 47 4.65 -13.15 -4.68
CA PHE A 47 5.03 -13.18 -6.08
C PHE A 47 4.75 -11.85 -6.80
N TRP A 48 3.51 -11.37 -6.74
CA TRP A 48 3.07 -10.18 -7.47
C TRP A 48 3.49 -8.88 -6.81
N GLY A 49 3.58 -8.83 -5.48
CA GLY A 49 3.92 -7.61 -4.72
C GLY A 49 5.22 -6.96 -5.16
N PRO A 50 6.34 -7.70 -5.26
CA PRO A 50 7.60 -7.15 -5.78
C PRO A 50 7.49 -6.67 -7.23
N ILE A 51 6.80 -7.41 -8.10
CA ILE A 51 6.60 -7.06 -9.51
C ILE A 51 5.82 -5.74 -9.62
N ILE A 52 4.72 -5.65 -8.86
CA ILE A 52 3.90 -4.44 -8.74
C ILE A 52 4.75 -3.25 -8.29
N ALA A 53 5.51 -3.42 -7.22
CA ALA A 53 6.34 -2.36 -6.66
C ALA A 53 7.38 -1.85 -7.65
N LEU A 54 8.02 -2.76 -8.41
CA LEU A 54 8.98 -2.39 -9.44
C LEU A 54 8.33 -1.64 -10.60
N ILE A 55 7.19 -2.13 -11.09
CA ILE A 55 6.47 -1.48 -12.20
C ILE A 55 5.96 -0.10 -11.77
N ALA A 56 5.26 -0.02 -10.65
CA ALA A 56 4.72 1.24 -10.13
C ALA A 56 5.84 2.24 -9.80
N GLY A 57 6.92 1.78 -9.17
CA GLY A 57 8.10 2.59 -8.91
C GLY A 57 8.76 3.09 -10.20
N GLY A 58 8.84 2.25 -11.22
CA GLY A 58 9.32 2.62 -12.55
C GLY A 58 8.47 3.69 -13.21
N PHE A 59 7.13 3.53 -13.20
CA PHE A 59 6.21 4.54 -13.73
C PHE A 59 6.36 5.88 -13.01
N ILE A 60 6.41 5.87 -11.67
CA ILE A 60 6.65 7.07 -10.88
C ILE A 60 7.95 7.73 -11.30
N LEU A 61 9.06 6.98 -11.37
CA LEU A 61 10.37 7.52 -11.72
C LEU A 61 10.39 8.11 -13.14
N ILE A 62 9.76 7.44 -14.10
CA ILE A 62 9.61 7.94 -15.48
C ILE A 62 8.82 9.25 -15.46
N THR A 63 7.67 9.28 -14.79
CA THR A 63 6.83 10.48 -14.71
C THR A 63 7.57 11.64 -14.05
N MET A 64 8.32 11.39 -12.96
CA MET A 64 9.15 12.41 -12.31
C MET A 64 10.16 13.00 -13.29
N ARG A 65 10.89 12.14 -14.03
CA ARG A 65 11.87 12.61 -15.02
C ARG A 65 11.24 13.38 -16.17
N LEU A 66 10.06 12.95 -16.64
CA LEU A 66 9.32 13.67 -17.70
C LEU A 66 8.87 15.06 -17.25
N LEU A 67 8.57 15.23 -15.97
CA LEU A 67 8.24 16.51 -15.37
C LEU A 67 9.48 17.36 -15.01
N GLY A 68 10.70 16.84 -15.23
CA GLY A 68 11.95 17.53 -14.93
C GLY A 68 12.46 17.36 -13.49
N PHE A 69 11.81 16.53 -12.67
CA PHE A 69 12.24 16.26 -11.30
C PHE A 69 13.28 15.14 -11.25
N ASN A 70 14.39 15.41 -10.56
CA ASN A 70 15.46 14.44 -10.31
C ASN A 70 15.32 13.77 -8.94
N THR A 71 14.65 14.43 -8.00
CA THR A 71 14.50 13.96 -6.62
C THR A 71 13.08 14.14 -6.09
N LEU A 72 12.72 13.38 -5.06
CA LEU A 72 11.44 13.54 -4.35
C LEU A 72 11.40 14.85 -3.55
N ASP A 73 12.55 15.38 -3.15
CA ASP A 73 12.64 16.65 -2.41
C ASP A 73 12.26 17.84 -3.28
N GLU A 74 12.62 17.83 -4.57
CA GLU A 74 12.20 18.87 -5.52
C GLU A 74 10.67 18.91 -5.67
N ILE A 75 10.02 17.74 -5.71
CA ILE A 75 8.55 17.64 -5.74
C ILE A 75 7.94 18.23 -4.48
N ARG A 76 8.54 17.96 -3.31
CA ARG A 76 8.08 18.51 -2.04
C ARG A 76 8.23 20.04 -2.01
N GLN A 77 9.38 20.56 -2.45
CA GLN A 77 9.59 22.01 -2.53
C GLN A 77 8.56 22.67 -3.46
N GLU A 78 8.34 22.14 -4.65
CA GLU A 78 7.39 22.73 -5.60
C GLU A 78 5.93 22.58 -5.12
N SER A 79 5.57 21.45 -4.52
CA SER A 79 4.20 21.21 -4.06
C SER A 79 3.83 21.96 -2.79
N VAL A 80 4.79 22.14 -1.87
CA VAL A 80 4.53 22.70 -0.54
C VAL A 80 5.01 24.15 -0.42
N GLU A 81 6.20 24.46 -0.93
CA GLU A 81 6.80 25.79 -0.80
C GLU A 81 6.32 26.72 -1.92
N GLN A 82 6.14 26.19 -3.14
CA GLN A 82 5.60 26.95 -4.27
C GLN A 82 4.09 26.74 -4.45
N ASN A 83 3.47 25.91 -3.60
CA ASN A 83 2.03 25.62 -3.58
C ASN A 83 1.47 25.20 -4.95
N ASN A 84 2.27 24.50 -5.76
CA ASN A 84 1.85 23.94 -7.03
C ASN A 84 1.37 22.49 -6.82
N PRO A 85 0.06 22.20 -6.82
CA PRO A 85 -0.44 20.85 -6.52
C PRO A 85 -0.20 19.83 -7.65
N THR A 86 0.22 20.29 -8.82
CA THR A 86 0.33 19.48 -10.05
C THR A 86 1.23 18.24 -9.88
N PRO A 87 2.44 18.33 -9.29
CA PRO A 87 3.32 17.17 -9.12
C PRO A 87 2.71 16.11 -8.20
N ALA A 88 2.05 16.54 -7.12
CA ALA A 88 1.38 15.64 -6.18
C ALA A 88 0.18 14.92 -6.82
N ILE A 89 -0.64 15.64 -7.60
CA ILE A 89 -1.78 15.06 -8.33
C ILE A 89 -1.30 14.01 -9.33
N ILE A 90 -0.25 14.31 -10.09
CA ILE A 90 0.30 13.38 -11.08
C ILE A 90 0.89 12.14 -10.40
N PHE A 91 1.62 12.32 -9.29
CA PHE A 91 2.17 11.19 -8.53
C PHE A 91 1.07 10.26 -8.01
N VAL A 92 0.07 10.82 -7.32
CA VAL A 92 -1.05 10.05 -6.77
C VAL A 92 -1.88 9.42 -7.89
N GLY A 93 -2.10 10.15 -8.99
CA GLY A 93 -2.80 9.64 -10.17
C GLY A 93 -2.08 8.45 -10.81
N THR A 94 -0.76 8.52 -11.00
CA THR A 94 0.05 7.42 -11.53
C THR A 94 0.07 6.23 -10.58
N LEU A 95 0.10 6.45 -9.26
CA LEU A 95 0.00 5.38 -8.26
C LEU A 95 -1.36 4.67 -8.34
N ILE A 96 -2.46 5.43 -8.39
CA ILE A 96 -3.81 4.85 -8.51
C ILE A 96 -3.95 4.10 -9.84
N ALA A 97 -3.51 4.70 -10.94
CA ALA A 97 -3.57 4.08 -12.27
C ALA A 97 -2.77 2.78 -12.34
N SER A 98 -1.57 2.75 -11.76
CA SER A 98 -0.75 1.53 -11.69
C SER A 98 -1.43 0.46 -10.83
N LEU A 99 -1.98 0.80 -9.65
CA LEU A 99 -2.72 -0.14 -8.82
C LEU A 99 -3.95 -0.71 -9.55
N LEU A 100 -4.74 0.13 -10.23
CA LEU A 100 -5.90 -0.30 -11.02
C LEU A 100 -5.50 -1.20 -12.20
N PHE A 101 -4.44 -0.84 -12.92
CA PHE A 101 -3.90 -1.68 -13.99
C PHE A 101 -3.49 -3.06 -13.47
N LEU A 102 -2.88 -3.10 -12.29
CA LEU A 102 -2.45 -4.36 -11.67
C LEU A 102 -3.63 -5.20 -11.20
N THR A 103 -4.72 -4.59 -10.73
CA THR A 103 -5.97 -5.33 -10.44
C THR A 103 -6.61 -5.93 -11.69
N LEU A 104 -6.39 -5.36 -12.88
CA LEU A 104 -6.82 -5.96 -14.16
C LEU A 104 -5.94 -7.13 -14.58
N VAL A 105 -4.64 -7.08 -14.29
CA VAL A 105 -3.66 -8.12 -14.66
C VAL A 105 -3.73 -9.32 -13.72
N ILE A 106 -3.97 -9.09 -12.43
CA ILE A 106 -4.13 -10.15 -11.43
C ILE A 106 -5.60 -10.62 -11.45
N ARG A 107 -5.92 -11.53 -12.37
CA ARG A 107 -7.15 -12.33 -12.27
C ARG A 107 -6.94 -13.46 -11.26
N PRO A 108 -7.96 -13.77 -10.42
CA PRO A 108 -7.92 -14.91 -9.51
C PRO A 108 -7.79 -16.25 -10.26
#